data_AF-A0A180F6Z4-F1
#
_entry.id   AF-A0A180F6Z4-F1
#
_cell.length_a   1.000
_cell.length_b   1.000
_cell.length_c   1.000
_cell.angle_alpha   90.00
_cell.angle_beta   90.00
_cell.angle_gamma   90.00
#
_symmetry.space_group_name_H-M   'P 1'
#
loop_
_entity.id
_entity.type
_entity.pdbx_description
1 polymer ?
#
loop_
_entity_poly.entity_id
_entity_poly.type
_entity_poly.pdbx_seq_one_letter_code
_entity_poly.pdbx_strand_id
1 'polypeptide(L)'
;MTQNIIFILTEGEHDAAFIYRILKANDIKKNHIAIKDYPFPLNEVFKSGISSISIEEMKIGDTRSKFLPSRVMQKDSSIISIYALGGDLQEQRRIEFIHDVNALNTHQADTYQVAEDIKISILFFFDADNKGINYRIKQVKKELGQSFSGIDIPENFNNKEIYTIGNIKTGTFVFTEPEKESGMLEDVLIPLMKEGNEDIFNKADAFLEIHESTALFKGKVKYKDNIKKEINGKKYDPKKSLIGTVGQLQLSGKSNTVCISDSDYLTDDKIRNNPACTDIYTFIQKVL
;
A
#
# COMPACT_ATOMS: atom_id res chain seq x y z
N MET A 1 -12.61 24.03 -11.30
CA MET A 1 -11.34 23.85 -10.57
C MET A 1 -11.07 22.37 -10.64
N THR A 2 -9.97 21.95 -11.30
CA THR A 2 -9.76 20.53 -11.57
C THR A 2 -9.53 19.75 -10.28
N GLN A 3 -10.27 18.66 -10.10
CA GLN A 3 -10.18 17.75 -8.98
C GLN A 3 -9.35 16.54 -9.37
N ASN A 4 -8.33 16.22 -8.58
CA ASN A 4 -7.49 15.05 -8.81
C ASN A 4 -7.90 13.94 -7.83
N ILE A 5 -8.25 12.76 -8.34
CA ILE A 5 -8.54 11.58 -7.53
C ILE A 5 -7.41 10.58 -7.75
N ILE A 6 -6.70 10.24 -6.68
CA ILE A 6 -5.51 9.39 -6.72
C ILE A 6 -5.78 8.14 -5.90
N PHE A 7 -5.72 6.99 -6.55
CA PHE A 7 -5.80 5.68 -5.92
C PHE A 7 -4.40 5.12 -5.76
N ILE A 8 -3.96 4.90 -4.53
CA ILE A 8 -2.69 4.25 -4.22
C ILE A 8 -2.99 2.81 -3.81
N LEU A 9 -2.51 1.84 -4.58
CA LEU A 9 -2.72 0.41 -4.37
C LEU A 9 -1.42 -0.21 -3.82
N THR A 10 -1.47 -0.72 -2.61
CA THR A 10 -0.34 -1.37 -1.93
C THR A 10 -0.58 -2.86 -1.70
N GLU A 11 0.48 -3.64 -1.47
CA GLU A 11 0.36 -5.06 -1.15
C GLU A 11 -0.27 -5.28 0.24
N GLY A 12 0.13 -4.49 1.23
CA GLY A 12 -0.30 -4.69 2.61
C GLY A 12 -0.54 -3.41 3.40
N GLU A 13 -1.06 -3.61 4.61
CA GLU A 13 -1.36 -2.53 5.56
C GLU A 13 -0.10 -1.82 6.08
N HIS A 14 1.07 -2.49 6.07
CA HIS A 14 2.33 -1.87 6.45
C HIS A 14 2.74 -0.80 5.44
N ASP A 15 2.68 -1.13 4.14
CA ASP A 15 2.95 -0.21 3.05
C ASP A 15 1.97 0.97 3.07
N ALA A 16 0.67 0.69 3.22
CA ALA A 16 -0.34 1.74 3.32
C ALA A 16 -0.07 2.68 4.51
N ALA A 17 0.36 2.15 5.66
CA ALA A 17 0.75 2.95 6.82
C ALA A 17 2.01 3.79 6.56
N PHE A 18 3.01 3.24 5.87
CA PHE A 18 4.23 3.96 5.56
C PHE A 18 4.00 5.08 4.53
N ILE A 19 3.24 4.81 3.46
CA ILE A 19 2.83 5.84 2.50
C ILE A 19 2.05 6.94 3.20
N TYR A 20 1.09 6.59 4.07
CA TYR A 20 0.40 7.59 4.89
C TYR A 20 1.35 8.45 5.71
N ARG A 21 2.36 7.83 6.33
CA ARG A 21 3.34 8.55 7.14
C ARG A 21 4.16 9.53 6.29
N ILE A 22 4.54 9.14 5.07
CA ILE A 22 5.22 9.99 4.09
C ILE A 22 4.34 11.18 3.68
N LEU A 23 3.08 10.92 3.31
CA LEU A 23 2.15 11.97 2.91
C LEU A 23 1.89 12.96 4.05
N LYS A 24 1.72 12.45 5.29
CA LYS A 24 1.53 13.28 6.49
C LYS A 24 2.74 14.19 6.75
N ALA A 25 3.96 13.66 6.62
CA ALA A 25 5.17 14.45 6.78
C ALA A 25 5.28 15.57 5.73
N ASN A 26 4.60 15.45 4.59
CA ASN A 26 4.56 16.43 3.50
C ASN A 26 3.26 17.27 3.48
N ASP A 27 2.70 17.51 4.67
CA ASP A 27 1.55 18.39 4.93
C ASP A 27 0.23 17.97 4.25
N ILE A 28 0.12 16.72 3.83
CA ILE A 28 -1.12 16.15 3.31
C ILE A 28 -1.96 15.71 4.51
N LYS A 29 -3.20 16.20 4.56
CA LYS A 29 -4.06 16.02 5.73
C LYS A 29 -4.95 14.81 5.57
N LYS A 30 -5.29 14.17 6.69
CA LYS A 30 -6.28 13.09 6.72
C LYS A 30 -7.66 13.65 6.35
N ASN A 31 -8.40 12.93 5.51
CA ASN A 31 -9.77 13.28 5.16
C ASN A 31 -10.74 12.23 5.74
N HIS A 32 -11.71 12.71 6.52
CA HIS A 32 -12.65 11.90 7.30
C HIS A 32 -14.08 12.39 7.19
N ILE A 33 -14.45 12.90 6.02
CA ILE A 33 -15.85 13.21 5.72
C ILE A 33 -16.66 11.92 5.48
N ALA A 34 -17.99 12.03 5.48
CA ALA A 34 -18.84 10.88 5.20
C ALA A 34 -18.71 10.45 3.73
N ILE A 35 -18.95 9.17 3.44
CA ILE A 35 -18.82 8.61 2.06
C ILE A 35 -19.64 9.42 1.04
N LYS A 36 -20.85 9.85 1.41
CA LYS A 36 -21.75 10.63 0.56
C LYS A 36 -21.22 12.04 0.22
N ASP A 37 -20.29 12.56 1.01
CA ASP A 37 -19.76 13.93 0.88
C ASP A 37 -18.48 13.95 0.02
N TYR A 38 -17.95 12.78 -0.36
CA TYR A 38 -16.89 12.70 -1.37
C TYR A 38 -17.45 13.05 -2.76
N PRO A 39 -16.61 13.63 -3.64
CA PRO A 39 -17.01 13.93 -5.01
C PRO A 39 -17.30 12.65 -5.80
N PHE A 40 -18.12 12.78 -6.84
CA PHE A 40 -18.19 11.78 -7.90
C PHE A 40 -16.85 11.73 -8.68
N PRO A 41 -16.37 10.57 -9.13
CA PRO A 41 -16.91 9.21 -8.94
C PRO A 41 -16.54 8.54 -7.61
N LEU A 42 -15.74 9.17 -6.75
CA LEU A 42 -15.15 8.53 -5.56
C LEU A 42 -16.20 8.05 -4.55
N ASN A 43 -17.28 8.80 -4.33
CA ASN A 43 -18.39 8.35 -3.48
C ASN A 43 -19.03 7.05 -4.00
N GLU A 44 -19.17 6.90 -5.31
CA GLU A 44 -19.75 5.69 -5.92
C GLU A 44 -18.79 4.51 -5.86
N VAL A 45 -17.48 4.73 -6.05
CA VAL A 45 -16.44 3.71 -5.81
C VAL A 45 -16.53 3.17 -4.37
N PHE A 46 -16.69 4.05 -3.39
CA PHE A 46 -16.80 3.63 -1.99
C PHE A 46 -18.11 2.90 -1.71
N LYS A 47 -19.23 3.34 -2.28
CA LYS A 47 -20.55 2.69 -2.12
C LYS A 47 -20.58 1.32 -2.79
N SER A 48 -20.07 1.20 -4.01
CA SER A 48 -19.99 -0.08 -4.73
C SER A 48 -19.11 -1.07 -3.96
N GLY A 49 -17.99 -0.57 -3.40
CA GLY A 49 -17.10 -1.36 -2.57
C GLY A 49 -17.71 -1.92 -1.28
N ILE A 50 -18.74 -1.27 -0.73
CA ILE A 50 -19.53 -1.78 0.41
C ILE A 50 -20.62 -2.74 -0.07
N SER A 51 -21.28 -2.40 -1.18
CA SER A 51 -22.46 -3.11 -1.67
C SER A 51 -22.14 -4.44 -2.36
N SER A 52 -20.90 -4.63 -2.83
CA SER A 52 -20.43 -5.87 -3.47
C SER A 52 -20.27 -7.05 -2.50
N ILE A 53 -20.58 -6.87 -1.22
CA ILE A 53 -20.46 -7.93 -0.24
C ILE A 53 -21.78 -8.72 -0.12
N SER A 54 -21.78 -9.96 -0.61
CA SER A 54 -22.86 -10.91 -0.34
C SER A 54 -22.91 -11.22 1.15
N ILE A 55 -24.02 -10.83 1.79
CA ILE A 55 -24.29 -11.12 3.21
C ILE A 55 -24.34 -12.64 3.45
N GLU A 56 -24.80 -13.40 2.45
CA GLU A 56 -24.99 -14.85 2.53
C GLU A 56 -23.66 -15.62 2.55
N GLU A 57 -22.63 -15.09 1.89
CA GLU A 57 -21.29 -15.71 1.82
C GLU A 57 -20.32 -15.16 2.88
N MET A 58 -20.73 -14.14 3.63
CA MET A 58 -19.87 -13.46 4.59
C MET A 58 -19.67 -14.32 5.85
N LYS A 59 -18.40 -14.62 6.17
CA LYS A 59 -18.06 -15.24 7.47
C LYS A 59 -18.01 -14.17 8.55
N ILE A 60 -18.48 -14.51 9.75
CA ILE A 60 -18.36 -13.66 10.94
C ILE A 60 -16.88 -13.43 11.22
N GLY A 61 -16.39 -12.22 10.91
CA GLY A 61 -14.96 -11.84 10.97
C GLY A 61 -14.43 -11.18 9.70
N ASP A 62 -15.06 -11.43 8.55
CA ASP A 62 -14.68 -10.88 7.23
C ASP A 62 -15.35 -9.53 6.92
N THR A 63 -16.04 -8.93 7.91
CA THR A 63 -16.86 -7.71 7.76
C THR A 63 -16.06 -6.44 7.41
N ARG A 64 -14.72 -6.48 7.43
CA ARG A 64 -13.86 -5.35 7.07
C ARG A 64 -13.57 -5.34 5.56
N SER A 65 -14.61 -5.02 4.81
CA SER A 65 -14.69 -4.46 3.45
C SER A 65 -13.57 -4.78 2.45
N LYS A 66 -13.92 -5.50 1.37
CA LYS A 66 -13.02 -5.81 0.25
C LYS A 66 -12.57 -4.59 -0.58
N PHE A 67 -13.17 -3.41 -0.45
CA PHE A 67 -12.86 -2.27 -1.34
C PHE A 67 -13.01 -0.89 -0.69
N LEU A 68 -12.87 -0.76 0.63
CA LEU A 68 -12.67 0.56 1.24
C LEU A 68 -11.17 0.85 1.36
N PRO A 69 -10.76 2.11 1.14
CA PRO A 69 -9.38 2.49 1.39
C PRO A 69 -9.05 2.36 2.87
N SER A 70 -7.85 1.88 3.17
CA SER A 70 -7.31 1.87 4.53
C SER A 70 -7.23 3.30 5.09
N ARG A 71 -6.94 4.30 4.23
CA ARG A 71 -6.86 5.73 4.58
C ARG A 71 -7.25 6.63 3.41
N VAL A 72 -7.87 7.77 3.71
CA VAL A 72 -8.12 8.85 2.74
C VAL A 72 -7.43 10.12 3.23
N MET A 73 -6.80 10.83 2.30
CA MET A 73 -6.03 12.05 2.55
C MET A 73 -6.38 13.10 1.50
N GLN A 74 -6.10 14.37 1.80
CA GLN A 74 -6.39 15.50 0.93
C GLN A 74 -5.28 16.54 0.98
N LYS A 75 -4.97 17.09 -0.19
CA LYS A 75 -4.17 18.30 -0.38
C LYS A 75 -4.86 19.14 -1.45
N ASP A 76 -5.26 20.36 -1.11
CA ASP A 76 -5.99 21.25 -2.02
C ASP A 76 -7.22 20.54 -2.66
N SER A 77 -7.31 20.49 -4.00
CA SER A 77 -8.36 19.78 -4.75
C SER A 77 -8.06 18.30 -5.00
N SER A 78 -6.93 17.78 -4.50
CA SER A 78 -6.49 16.41 -4.72
C SER A 78 -6.89 15.51 -3.54
N ILE A 79 -7.60 14.42 -3.84
CA ILE A 79 -8.02 13.40 -2.87
C ILE A 79 -7.24 12.11 -3.14
N ILE A 80 -6.60 11.59 -2.10
CA ILE A 80 -5.72 10.42 -2.17
C ILE A 80 -6.34 9.30 -1.33
N SER A 81 -6.65 8.18 -1.96
CA SER A 81 -7.21 7.00 -1.30
C SER A 81 -6.17 5.87 -1.33
N ILE A 82 -5.74 5.42 -0.16
CA ILE A 82 -4.69 4.39 0.01
C ILE A 82 -5.36 3.06 0.34
N TYR A 83 -5.11 2.05 -0.47
CA TYR A 83 -5.69 0.72 -0.36
C TYR A 83 -4.62 -0.34 -0.12
N ALA A 84 -4.85 -1.22 0.85
CA ALA A 84 -4.15 -2.50 0.96
C ALA A 84 -4.96 -3.61 0.24
N LEU A 85 -4.68 -3.84 -1.05
CA LEU A 85 -5.43 -4.80 -1.86
C LEU A 85 -4.86 -6.22 -1.85
N GLY A 86 -3.69 -6.42 -1.25
CA GLY A 86 -3.01 -7.72 -1.19
C GLY A 86 -1.91 -7.86 -2.23
N GLY A 87 -0.98 -8.78 -1.98
CA GLY A 87 0.11 -9.14 -2.90
C GLY A 87 -0.33 -10.09 -4.03
N ASP A 88 0.57 -10.98 -4.47
CA ASP A 88 0.39 -11.83 -5.66
C ASP A 88 -0.96 -12.54 -5.78
N LEU A 89 -1.47 -13.10 -4.68
CA LEU A 89 -2.69 -13.91 -4.67
C LEU A 89 -3.98 -13.10 -4.86
N GLN A 90 -3.88 -11.77 -4.93
CA GLN A 90 -5.02 -10.86 -5.06
C GLN A 90 -5.02 -10.11 -6.40
N GLU A 91 -4.38 -10.69 -7.43
CA GLU A 91 -4.38 -10.17 -8.82
C GLU A 91 -5.80 -9.84 -9.30
N GLN A 92 -6.72 -10.80 -9.19
CA GLN A 92 -8.11 -10.63 -9.63
C GLN A 92 -8.81 -9.46 -8.92
N ARG A 93 -8.56 -9.28 -7.62
CA ARG A 93 -9.13 -8.18 -6.83
C ARG A 93 -8.62 -6.82 -7.30
N ARG A 94 -7.34 -6.71 -7.69
CA ARG A 94 -6.78 -5.47 -8.26
C ARG A 94 -7.36 -5.19 -9.64
N ILE A 95 -7.48 -6.21 -10.49
CA ILE A 95 -8.09 -6.08 -11.82
C ILE A 95 -9.54 -5.58 -11.70
N GLU A 96 -10.35 -6.19 -10.84
CA GLU A 96 -11.73 -5.77 -10.59
C GLU A 96 -11.81 -4.31 -10.12
N PHE A 97 -10.94 -3.93 -9.18
CA PHE A 97 -10.89 -2.54 -8.72
C PHE A 97 -10.56 -1.55 -9.84
N ILE A 98 -9.55 -1.85 -10.67
CA ILE A 98 -9.15 -0.97 -11.79
C ILE A 98 -10.27 -0.91 -12.83
N HIS A 99 -10.91 -2.06 -13.12
CA HIS A 99 -12.06 -2.14 -14.01
C HIS A 99 -13.21 -1.26 -13.51
N ASP A 100 -13.55 -1.31 -12.22
CA ASP A 100 -14.63 -0.49 -11.64
C ASP A 100 -14.31 1.01 -11.71
N VAL A 101 -13.06 1.39 -11.40
CA VAL A 101 -12.60 2.78 -11.54
C VAL A 101 -12.68 3.24 -13.00
N ASN A 102 -12.26 2.39 -13.95
CA ASN A 102 -12.31 2.69 -15.38
C ASN A 102 -13.75 2.76 -15.93
N ALA A 103 -14.64 1.88 -15.47
CA ALA A 103 -16.05 1.87 -15.85
C ALA A 103 -16.76 3.15 -15.42
N LEU A 104 -16.43 3.67 -14.23
CA LEU A 104 -16.94 4.95 -13.76
C LEU A 104 -16.34 6.14 -14.51
N ASN A 105 -15.20 5.97 -15.17
CA ASN A 105 -14.50 7.00 -15.91
C ASN A 105 -14.85 7.04 -17.42
N THR A 106 -15.48 6.00 -17.94
CA THR A 106 -15.90 5.91 -19.35
C THR A 106 -17.33 6.39 -19.52
N HIS A 107 -17.58 7.12 -20.61
CA HIS A 107 -18.90 7.66 -20.94
C HIS A 107 -19.90 6.53 -21.18
N GLN A 108 -20.69 6.16 -20.17
CA GLN A 108 -21.96 5.49 -20.42
C GLN A 108 -23.00 6.57 -20.72
N ALA A 109 -23.52 6.52 -21.94
CA ALA A 109 -24.27 7.58 -22.60
C ALA A 109 -25.53 8.11 -21.88
N ASP A 110 -25.99 7.50 -20.78
CA ASP A 110 -27.29 7.87 -20.18
C ASP A 110 -27.36 7.96 -18.65
N THR A 111 -26.27 7.80 -17.88
CA THR A 111 -26.43 7.75 -16.40
C THR A 111 -25.41 8.47 -15.53
N TYR A 112 -24.14 8.62 -15.91
CA TYR A 112 -23.18 9.32 -15.05
C TYR A 112 -22.08 10.00 -15.88
N GLN A 113 -22.02 11.34 -15.83
CA GLN A 113 -20.91 12.10 -16.40
C GLN A 113 -19.87 12.35 -15.31
N VAL A 114 -18.67 11.80 -15.45
CA VAL A 114 -17.49 12.38 -14.79
C VAL A 114 -17.30 13.75 -15.43
N ALA A 115 -17.40 14.81 -14.63
CA ALA A 115 -17.19 16.17 -15.11
C ALA A 115 -15.80 16.28 -15.77
N GLU A 116 -15.68 17.04 -16.87
CA GLU A 116 -14.41 17.29 -17.58
C GLU A 116 -13.28 17.81 -16.67
N ASP A 117 -13.64 18.31 -15.49
CA ASP A 117 -12.77 18.81 -14.44
C ASP A 117 -12.19 17.73 -13.50
N ILE A 118 -12.39 16.42 -13.73
CA ILE A 118 -11.85 15.36 -12.85
C ILE A 118 -10.72 14.59 -13.54
N LYS A 119 -9.58 14.47 -12.86
CA LYS A 119 -8.45 13.65 -13.30
C LYS A 119 -8.28 12.46 -12.36
N ILE A 120 -8.21 11.26 -12.92
CA ILE A 120 -8.04 10.02 -12.15
C ILE A 120 -6.60 9.50 -12.33
N SER A 121 -5.99 9.09 -11.22
CA SER A 121 -4.68 8.45 -11.21
C SER A 121 -4.68 7.17 -10.38
N ILE A 122 -3.96 6.13 -10.83
CA ILE A 122 -3.78 4.86 -10.14
C ILE A 122 -2.28 4.60 -9.98
N LEU A 123 -1.80 4.51 -8.75
CA LEU A 123 -0.40 4.25 -8.42
C LEU A 123 -0.27 2.90 -7.73
N PHE A 124 0.59 2.04 -8.24
CA PHE A 124 0.90 0.74 -7.64
C PHE A 124 2.17 0.82 -6.81
N PHE A 125 2.15 0.24 -5.61
CA PHE A 125 3.32 0.07 -4.75
C PHE A 125 3.49 -1.42 -4.43
N PHE A 126 4.64 -1.97 -4.80
CA PHE A 126 4.97 -3.39 -4.62
C PHE A 126 6.34 -3.55 -3.98
N ASP A 127 6.52 -4.64 -3.23
CA ASP A 127 7.85 -5.09 -2.86
C ASP A 127 8.48 -5.79 -4.07
N ALA A 128 9.76 -5.56 -4.35
CA ALA A 128 10.45 -6.36 -5.36
C ALA A 128 10.57 -7.83 -4.94
N ASP A 129 10.58 -8.09 -3.62
CA ASP A 129 10.90 -9.37 -3.01
C ASP A 129 12.18 -9.95 -3.65
N ASN A 130 12.19 -11.25 -3.92
CA ASN A 130 13.19 -11.94 -4.72
C ASN A 130 12.86 -11.98 -6.21
N LYS A 131 11.76 -11.33 -6.66
CA LYS A 131 11.30 -11.39 -8.04
C LYS A 131 11.87 -10.27 -8.91
N GLY A 132 12.15 -9.13 -8.28
CA GLY A 132 12.76 -7.98 -8.91
C GLY A 132 11.77 -7.03 -9.60
N ILE A 133 12.27 -5.84 -9.92
CA ILE A 133 11.51 -4.75 -10.54
C ILE A 133 10.82 -5.20 -11.83
N ASN A 134 11.57 -5.84 -12.74
CA ASN A 134 11.06 -6.25 -14.04
C ASN A 134 9.87 -7.22 -13.96
N TYR A 135 9.86 -8.10 -12.96
CA TYR A 135 8.72 -8.99 -12.72
C TYR A 135 7.49 -8.19 -12.32
N ARG A 136 7.62 -7.28 -11.35
CA ARG A 136 6.51 -6.45 -10.86
C ARG A 136 5.93 -5.55 -11.95
N ILE A 137 6.79 -5.01 -12.81
CA ILE A 137 6.36 -4.23 -13.97
C ILE A 137 5.57 -5.09 -14.96
N LYS A 138 6.04 -6.28 -15.31
CA LYS A 138 5.29 -7.20 -16.18
C LYS A 138 3.94 -7.59 -15.58
N GLN A 139 3.91 -7.82 -14.27
CA GLN A 139 2.68 -8.11 -13.54
C GLN A 139 1.68 -6.95 -13.66
N VAL A 140 2.10 -5.71 -13.37
CA VAL A 140 1.22 -4.54 -13.50
C VAL A 140 0.75 -4.35 -14.94
N LYS A 141 1.62 -4.50 -15.94
CA LYS A 141 1.21 -4.42 -17.36
C LYS A 141 0.12 -5.43 -17.70
N LYS A 142 0.22 -6.66 -17.20
CA LYS A 142 -0.79 -7.70 -17.40
C LYS A 142 -2.12 -7.30 -16.75
N GLU A 143 -2.09 -6.88 -15.49
CA GLU A 143 -3.29 -6.44 -14.75
C GLU A 143 -3.97 -5.26 -15.45
N LEU A 144 -3.20 -4.27 -15.92
CA LEU A 144 -3.72 -3.14 -16.69
C LEU A 144 -4.33 -3.58 -18.02
N GLY A 145 -3.65 -4.44 -18.79
CA GLY A 145 -4.18 -4.94 -20.06
C GLY A 145 -5.48 -5.74 -19.90
N GLN A 146 -5.69 -6.40 -18.76
CA GLN A 146 -6.93 -7.09 -18.44
C GLN A 146 -8.04 -6.12 -17.96
N SER A 147 -7.67 -4.97 -17.40
CA SER A 147 -8.62 -3.99 -16.85
C SER A 147 -9.09 -2.95 -17.87
N PHE A 148 -8.23 -2.62 -18.85
CA PHE A 148 -8.51 -1.65 -19.92
C PHE A 148 -8.78 -2.38 -21.24
N SER A 149 -10.05 -2.64 -21.54
CA SER A 149 -10.43 -3.29 -22.81
C SER A 149 -10.11 -2.40 -24.01
N GLY A 150 -9.35 -2.94 -24.98
CA GLY A 150 -9.06 -2.27 -26.26
C GLY A 150 -8.05 -1.13 -26.19
N ILE A 151 -7.31 -0.98 -25.08
CA ILE A 151 -6.25 0.03 -24.94
C ILE A 151 -4.92 -0.69 -24.74
N ASP A 152 -3.95 -0.40 -25.61
CA ASP A 152 -2.62 -0.97 -25.49
C ASP A 152 -1.83 -0.31 -24.34
N ILE A 153 -1.19 -1.15 -23.53
CA ILE A 153 -0.31 -0.70 -22.46
C ILE A 153 1.07 -0.38 -23.08
N PRO A 154 1.64 0.81 -22.83
CA PRO A 154 2.93 1.20 -23.41
C PRO A 154 4.01 0.14 -23.23
N GLU A 155 4.75 -0.17 -24.30
CA GLU A 155 5.83 -1.16 -24.23
C GLU A 155 6.90 -0.75 -23.22
N ASN A 156 7.23 0.54 -23.20
CA ASN A 156 8.21 1.17 -22.32
C ASN A 156 7.67 1.49 -20.91
N PHE A 157 6.58 0.86 -20.46
CA PHE A 157 6.06 1.03 -19.09
C PHE A 157 7.10 0.59 -18.05
N ASN A 158 7.54 1.52 -17.18
CA ASN A 158 8.67 1.34 -16.28
C ASN A 158 8.38 1.80 -14.83
N ASN A 159 9.25 1.37 -13.91
CA ASN A 159 9.23 1.78 -12.51
C ASN A 159 9.48 3.29 -12.34
N LYS A 160 8.80 3.91 -11.37
CA LYS A 160 8.87 5.34 -11.02
C LYS A 160 8.43 6.32 -12.13
N GLU A 161 7.82 5.83 -13.21
CA GLU A 161 7.26 6.65 -14.28
C GLU A 161 5.74 6.64 -14.31
N ILE A 162 5.16 7.71 -14.87
CA ILE A 162 3.70 7.88 -15.03
C ILE A 162 3.35 7.84 -16.51
N TYR A 163 2.38 7.00 -16.85
CA TYR A 163 1.85 6.82 -18.20
C TYR A 163 0.37 7.14 -18.20
N THR A 164 -0.12 7.76 -19.26
CA THR A 164 -1.57 7.93 -19.45
C THR A 164 -2.10 6.74 -20.24
N ILE A 165 -3.09 6.02 -19.69
CA ILE A 165 -3.74 4.86 -20.28
C ILE A 165 -5.22 5.20 -20.40
N GLY A 166 -5.70 5.41 -21.63
CA GLY A 166 -7.00 6.07 -21.85
C GLY A 166 -6.97 7.50 -21.30
N ASN A 167 -7.80 7.76 -20.29
CA ASN A 167 -7.88 9.02 -19.54
C ASN A 167 -7.41 8.89 -18.07
N ILE A 168 -6.77 7.77 -17.70
CA ILE A 168 -6.25 7.53 -16.36
C ILE A 168 -4.72 7.62 -16.37
N LYS A 169 -4.14 8.37 -15.44
CA LYS A 169 -2.69 8.32 -15.20
C LYS A 169 -2.34 7.12 -14.35
N THR A 170 -1.36 6.34 -14.77
CA THR A 170 -0.96 5.11 -14.09
C THR A 170 0.54 5.08 -13.88
N GLY A 171 0.99 4.61 -12.73
CA GLY A 171 2.41 4.37 -12.49
C GLY A 171 2.66 3.30 -11.45
N THR A 172 3.90 2.82 -11.40
CA THR A 172 4.33 1.79 -10.44
C THR A 172 5.59 2.24 -9.72
N PHE A 173 5.61 2.06 -8.41
CA PHE A 173 6.79 2.19 -7.57
C PHE A 173 7.10 0.84 -6.92
N VAL A 174 8.29 0.31 -7.16
CA VAL A 174 8.74 -0.95 -6.57
C VAL A 174 9.78 -0.65 -5.49
N PHE A 175 9.52 -1.09 -4.26
CA PHE A 175 10.49 -1.04 -3.16
C PHE A 175 11.63 -2.00 -3.41
N THR A 176 12.86 -1.52 -3.24
CA THR A 176 14.07 -2.33 -3.33
C THR A 176 14.98 -2.04 -2.16
N GLU A 177 15.88 -2.97 -1.88
CA GLU A 177 17.06 -2.69 -1.09
C GLU A 177 17.91 -1.64 -1.81
N PRO A 178 18.64 -0.78 -1.08
CA PRO A 178 19.60 0.13 -1.68
C PRO A 178 20.55 -0.62 -2.62
N GLU A 179 20.71 -0.10 -3.84
CA GLU A 179 21.63 -0.63 -4.87
C GLU A 179 21.31 -2.05 -5.39
N LYS A 180 20.13 -2.61 -5.08
CA LYS A 180 19.69 -3.92 -5.58
C LYS A 180 18.39 -3.82 -6.37
N GLU A 181 18.12 -4.83 -7.19
CA GLU A 181 16.84 -4.98 -7.86
C GLU A 181 15.79 -5.74 -7.02
N SER A 182 16.20 -6.32 -5.90
CA SER A 182 15.38 -7.06 -4.94
C SER A 182 15.19 -6.27 -3.64
N GLY A 183 14.18 -6.60 -2.85
CA GLY A 183 13.96 -6.02 -1.52
C GLY A 183 12.50 -5.81 -1.16
N MET A 184 12.27 -5.28 0.03
CA MET A 184 10.94 -5.01 0.58
C MET A 184 10.90 -3.66 1.30
N LEU A 185 9.70 -3.18 1.62
CA LEU A 185 9.49 -1.99 2.43
C LEU A 185 10.38 -1.96 3.69
N GLU A 186 10.48 -3.08 4.41
CA GLU A 186 11.24 -3.14 5.65
C GLU A 186 12.74 -2.81 5.48
N ASP A 187 13.30 -2.92 4.27
CA ASP A 187 14.67 -2.51 3.95
C ASP A 187 14.87 -0.99 3.95
N VAL A 188 13.81 -0.23 3.70
CA VAL A 188 13.83 1.24 3.81
C VAL A 188 13.38 1.68 5.20
N LEU A 189 12.33 1.04 5.70
CA LEU A 189 11.65 1.42 6.93
C LEU A 189 12.51 1.19 8.18
N ILE A 190 13.13 0.01 8.34
CA ILE A 190 13.84 -0.33 9.58
C ILE A 190 15.08 0.55 9.78
N PRO A 191 15.96 0.78 8.79
CA PRO A 191 17.08 1.70 8.95
C PRO A 191 16.63 3.10 9.38
N LEU A 192 15.53 3.60 8.80
CA LEU A 192 14.99 4.92 9.14
C LEU A 192 14.43 4.99 10.57
N MET A 193 13.71 3.94 11.01
CA MET A 193 13.24 3.85 12.39
C MET A 193 14.40 3.77 13.39
N LYS A 194 15.45 3.03 13.02
CA LYS A 194 16.63 2.78 13.86
C LYS A 194 17.51 4.00 14.06
N GLU A 195 17.57 4.92 13.10
CA GLU A 195 18.36 6.15 13.18
C GLU A 195 18.08 6.92 14.49
N GLY A 196 19.11 7.18 15.30
CA GLY A 196 18.96 7.83 16.61
C GLY A 196 18.24 7.01 17.68
N ASN A 197 17.95 5.73 17.43
CA ASN A 197 17.35 4.75 18.34
C ASN A 197 18.10 3.41 18.30
N GLU A 198 19.39 3.45 17.97
CA GLU A 198 20.19 2.27 17.66
C GLU A 198 20.24 1.29 18.83
N ASP A 199 20.35 1.78 20.06
CA ASP A 199 20.46 0.96 21.26
C ASP A 199 19.17 0.16 21.52
N ILE A 200 18.00 0.77 21.33
CA ILE A 200 16.69 0.12 21.44
C ILE A 200 16.56 -0.99 20.41
N PHE A 201 16.85 -0.68 19.15
CA PHE A 201 16.74 -1.65 18.05
C PHE A 201 17.74 -2.80 18.22
N ASN A 202 18.99 -2.52 18.60
CA ASN A 202 20.00 -3.56 18.83
C ASN A 202 19.62 -4.48 20.00
N LYS A 203 19.06 -3.94 21.09
CA LYS A 203 18.58 -4.74 22.23
C LYS A 203 17.37 -5.60 21.86
N ALA A 204 16.44 -5.06 21.07
CA ALA A 204 15.28 -5.81 20.60
C ALA A 204 15.68 -6.95 19.64
N ASP A 205 16.64 -6.69 18.76
CA ASP A 205 17.18 -7.71 17.86
C ASP A 205 17.86 -8.85 18.65
N ALA A 206 18.76 -8.50 19.59
CA ALA A 206 19.38 -9.48 20.49
C ALA A 206 18.36 -10.27 21.32
N PHE A 207 17.28 -9.62 21.77
CA PHE A 207 16.19 -10.31 22.47
C PHE A 207 15.48 -11.33 21.56
N LEU A 208 15.23 -10.99 20.30
CA LEU A 208 14.58 -11.88 19.35
C LEU A 208 15.47 -13.06 18.95
N GLU A 209 16.79 -12.88 18.93
CA GLU A 209 17.76 -13.96 18.69
C GLU A 209 17.76 -15.00 19.82
N ILE A 210 17.67 -14.57 21.08
CA ILE A 210 17.67 -15.50 22.23
C ILE A 210 16.28 -16.10 22.50
N HIS A 211 15.20 -15.44 22.09
CA HIS A 211 13.84 -15.87 22.37
C HIS A 211 13.24 -16.72 21.23
N GLU A 212 13.67 -17.98 21.15
CA GLU A 212 13.21 -18.86 20.07
C GLU A 212 11.90 -19.63 20.37
N SER A 213 11.43 -19.59 21.63
CA SER A 213 10.34 -20.45 22.11
C SER A 213 9.06 -20.29 21.30
N THR A 214 8.59 -21.40 20.73
CA THR A 214 7.32 -21.51 20.01
C THR A 214 6.41 -22.54 20.69
N ALA A 215 6.54 -22.72 22.00
CA ALA A 215 5.88 -23.79 22.75
C ALA A 215 4.35 -23.81 22.60
N LEU A 216 3.72 -22.66 22.35
CA LEU A 216 2.28 -22.54 22.10
C LEU A 216 1.86 -23.01 20.69
N PHE A 217 2.80 -23.14 19.76
CA PHE A 217 2.58 -23.51 18.37
C PHE A 217 3.17 -24.89 18.02
N LYS A 218 3.32 -25.78 19.00
CA LYS A 218 3.83 -27.15 18.79
C LYS A 218 3.13 -27.84 17.63
N GLY A 219 3.91 -28.46 16.74
CA GLY A 219 3.41 -29.12 15.53
C GLY A 219 2.94 -28.18 14.42
N LYS A 220 3.00 -26.85 14.64
CA LYS A 220 2.60 -25.82 13.66
C LYS A 220 3.74 -24.87 13.30
N VAL A 221 4.99 -25.25 13.59
CA VAL A 221 6.18 -24.50 13.19
C VAL A 221 6.86 -25.26 12.07
N LYS A 222 7.13 -24.57 10.96
CA LYS A 222 7.93 -25.14 9.85
C LYS A 222 9.30 -24.46 9.81
N TYR A 223 10.32 -25.30 9.73
CA TYR A 223 11.70 -24.90 9.55
C TYR A 223 12.17 -25.29 8.15
N LYS A 224 13.05 -24.49 7.56
CA LYS A 224 13.80 -24.83 6.35
C LYS A 224 15.26 -24.46 6.59
N ASP A 225 16.17 -25.39 6.40
CA ASP A 225 17.62 -25.19 6.62
C ASP A 225 17.92 -24.68 8.04
N ASN A 226 17.23 -25.23 9.05
CA ASN A 226 17.25 -24.78 10.47
C ASN A 226 16.74 -23.35 10.71
N ILE A 227 16.24 -22.65 9.68
CA ILE A 227 15.65 -21.32 9.81
C ILE A 227 14.14 -21.44 9.96
N LYS A 228 13.58 -20.78 10.97
CA LYS A 228 12.13 -20.68 11.19
C LYS A 228 11.48 -19.95 10.01
N LYS A 229 10.57 -20.62 9.29
CA LYS A 229 9.89 -20.05 8.10
C LYS A 229 8.41 -19.81 8.30
N GLU A 230 7.74 -20.60 9.13
CA GLU A 230 6.30 -20.51 9.33
C GLU A 230 5.93 -20.83 10.78
N ILE A 231 4.96 -20.10 11.32
CA ILE A 231 4.33 -20.37 12.61
C ILE A 231 2.81 -20.31 12.40
N ASN A 232 2.10 -21.38 12.75
CA ASN A 232 0.64 -21.49 12.66
C ASN A 232 0.07 -21.12 11.27
N GLY A 233 0.69 -21.62 10.19
CA GLY A 233 0.23 -21.34 8.83
C GLY A 233 0.66 -19.96 8.28
N LYS A 234 1.40 -19.16 9.05
CA LYS A 234 1.84 -17.80 8.66
C LYS A 234 3.34 -17.73 8.52
N LYS A 235 3.81 -17.09 7.44
CA LYS A 235 5.24 -16.83 7.21
C LYS A 235 5.82 -16.07 8.41
N TYR A 236 6.90 -16.60 8.98
CA TYR A 236 7.68 -15.91 9.99
C TYR A 236 8.58 -14.88 9.32
N ASP A 237 8.61 -13.68 9.90
CA ASP A 237 9.36 -12.55 9.38
C ASP A 237 10.10 -11.84 10.53
N PRO A 238 11.43 -11.96 10.59
CA PRO A 238 12.23 -11.33 11.64
C PRO A 238 12.11 -9.80 11.66
N LYS A 239 12.07 -9.16 10.49
CA LYS A 239 11.97 -7.70 10.35
C LYS A 239 10.64 -7.20 10.93
N LYS A 240 9.54 -7.90 10.64
CA LYS A 240 8.22 -7.59 11.24
C LYS A 240 8.18 -7.86 12.74
N SER A 241 8.90 -8.88 13.21
CA SER A 241 9.01 -9.17 14.65
C SER A 241 9.78 -8.06 15.38
N LEU A 242 10.84 -7.53 14.76
CA LEU A 242 11.61 -6.40 15.27
C LEU A 242 10.75 -5.15 15.40
N ILE A 243 10.03 -4.76 14.34
CA ILE A 243 9.08 -3.62 14.36
C ILE A 243 8.04 -3.79 15.47
N GLY A 244 7.48 -5.00 15.60
CA GLY A 244 6.51 -5.29 16.64
C GLY A 244 7.08 -5.10 18.04
N THR A 245 8.28 -5.63 18.28
CA THR A 245 8.96 -5.58 19.58
C THR A 245 9.29 -4.16 20.00
N VAL A 246 9.96 -3.38 19.15
CA VAL A 246 10.30 -1.97 19.46
C VAL A 246 9.06 -1.08 19.52
N GLY A 247 8.06 -1.37 18.70
CA GLY A 247 6.81 -0.61 18.64
C GLY A 247 6.02 -0.68 19.94
N GLN A 248 6.04 -1.82 20.65
CA GLN A 248 5.35 -1.95 21.94
C GLN A 248 5.87 -1.00 23.02
N LEU A 249 7.11 -0.52 22.90
CA LEU A 249 7.71 0.42 23.85
C LEU A 249 7.06 1.81 23.80
N GLN A 250 6.52 2.21 22.63
CA GLN A 250 5.84 3.48 22.45
C GLN A 250 4.32 3.33 22.39
N LEU A 251 3.83 2.24 21.78
CA LEU A 251 2.41 2.04 21.47
C LEU A 251 1.96 0.65 21.96
N SER A 252 1.65 0.55 23.25
CA SER A 252 1.28 -0.71 23.88
C SER A 252 0.01 -1.33 23.30
N GLY A 253 0.07 -2.63 22.99
CA GLY A 253 -1.03 -3.41 22.44
C GLY A 253 -1.40 -3.06 21.00
N LYS A 254 -0.59 -2.25 20.31
CA LYS A 254 -0.86 -1.83 18.93
C LYS A 254 -0.20 -2.76 17.92
N SER A 255 -0.80 -2.85 16.73
CA SER A 255 -0.27 -3.61 15.60
C SER A 255 0.90 -2.90 14.96
N ASN A 256 1.71 -3.63 14.18
CA ASN A 256 2.81 -3.04 13.40
C ASN A 256 2.33 -1.91 12.47
N THR A 257 1.16 -2.03 11.85
CA THR A 257 0.55 -0.97 11.04
C THR A 257 0.43 0.35 11.81
N VAL A 258 0.00 0.29 13.07
CA VAL A 258 -0.13 1.48 13.93
C VAL A 258 1.24 1.96 14.40
N CYS A 259 2.16 1.05 14.72
CA CYS A 259 3.55 1.40 15.03
C CYS A 259 4.21 2.16 13.87
N ILE A 260 4.01 1.72 12.63
CA ILE A 260 4.54 2.40 11.45
C ILE A 260 3.90 3.78 11.26
N SER A 261 2.59 3.93 11.49
CA SER A 261 1.92 5.20 11.22
C SER A 261 2.08 6.25 12.32
N ASP A 262 2.20 5.82 13.57
CA ASP A 262 1.99 6.69 14.73
C ASP A 262 3.17 6.71 15.72
N SER A 263 4.21 5.89 15.53
CA SER A 263 5.39 5.93 16.41
C SER A 263 6.32 7.10 16.09
N ASP A 264 7.04 7.55 17.11
CA ASP A 264 8.05 8.62 17.00
C ASP A 264 9.39 8.10 16.47
N TYR A 265 9.53 6.80 16.20
CA TYR A 265 10.68 6.26 15.48
C TYR A 265 10.78 6.82 14.06
N LEU A 266 9.66 7.21 13.46
CA LEU A 266 9.60 7.91 12.17
C LEU A 266 9.15 9.35 12.38
N THR A 267 10.09 10.26 12.63
CA THR A 267 9.79 11.70 12.71
C THR A 267 9.57 12.30 11.31
N ASP A 268 8.90 13.45 11.23
CA ASP A 268 8.71 14.14 9.95
C ASP A 268 10.06 14.52 9.32
N ASP A 269 11.03 14.95 10.13
CA ASP A 269 12.36 15.33 9.66
C ASP A 269 13.12 14.14 9.07
N LYS A 270 13.09 12.97 9.72
CA LYS A 270 13.68 11.76 9.17
C LYS A 270 13.11 11.42 7.80
N ILE A 271 11.79 11.51 7.66
CA ILE A 271 11.10 11.20 6.41
C ILE A 271 11.47 12.20 5.31
N ARG A 272 11.45 13.50 5.60
CA ARG A 272 11.77 14.54 4.60
C ARG A 272 13.24 14.51 4.16
N ASN A 273 14.14 14.05 5.03
CA ASN A 273 15.58 13.98 4.76
C ASN A 273 16.03 12.63 4.20
N ASN A 274 15.18 11.61 4.20
CA ASN A 274 15.53 10.29 3.68
C ASN A 274 15.34 10.21 2.15
N PRO A 275 16.38 9.86 1.37
CA PRO A 275 16.30 9.83 -0.09
C PRO A 275 15.20 8.93 -0.64
N ALA A 276 14.99 7.74 -0.05
CA ALA A 276 13.95 6.82 -0.52
C ALA A 276 12.54 7.36 -0.25
N CYS A 277 12.33 8.02 0.90
CA CYS A 277 11.05 8.68 1.21
C CYS A 277 10.79 9.85 0.26
N THR A 278 11.81 10.65 -0.04
CA THR A 278 11.73 11.76 -1.01
C THR A 278 11.44 11.25 -2.42
N ASP A 279 12.05 10.14 -2.84
CA ASP A 279 11.75 9.48 -4.12
C ASP A 279 10.29 9.05 -4.22
N ILE A 280 9.75 8.41 -3.18
CA ILE A 280 8.35 7.98 -3.11
C ILE A 280 7.43 9.19 -3.22
N TYR A 281 7.69 10.24 -2.43
CA TYR A 281 6.86 11.44 -2.46
C TYR A 281 6.94 12.16 -3.81
N THR A 282 8.13 12.29 -4.39
CA THR A 282 8.35 12.88 -5.72
C THR A 282 7.58 12.12 -6.80
N PHE A 283 7.56 10.79 -6.72
CA PHE A 283 6.75 9.96 -7.62
C PHE A 283 5.25 10.26 -7.47
N ILE A 284 4.72 10.34 -6.25
CA ILE A 284 3.31 10.68 -6.00
C ILE A 284 3.00 12.11 -6.47
N GLN A 285 3.93 13.06 -6.31
CA GLN A 285 3.78 14.44 -6.77
C GLN A 285 3.59 14.57 -8.27
N LYS A 286 4.05 13.63 -9.10
CA LYS A 286 3.81 13.64 -10.55
C LYS A 286 2.32 13.62 -10.93
N VAL A 287 1.44 13.26 -9.98
CA VAL A 287 -0.01 13.18 -10.17
C VAL A 287 -0.84 13.97 -9.15
N LEU A 288 -0.20 14.66 -8.19
CA LEU A 288 -0.87 15.57 -7.25
C LEU A 288 -1.40 16.82 -7.96
#